data_AF-A0A1S1NJY3-F1
#
_entry.id   AF-A0A1S1NJY3-F1
#
_cell.length_a   1.000
_cell.length_b   1.000
_cell.length_c   1.000
_cell.angle_alpha   90.00
_cell.angle_beta   90.00
_cell.angle_gamma   90.00
#
_symmetry.space_group_name_H-M   'P 1'
#
loop_
_entity.id
_entity.type
_entity.pdbx_description
1 polymer ?
#
loop_
_entity_poly.entity_id
_entity_poly.type
_entity_poly.pdbx_seq_one_letter_code
_entity_poly.pdbx_strand_id
1 'polypeptide(L)'
;MTELGTAAAAILAASRRWPILPGLTDAELAAIESRFRIRFSADHRAFLGAGLPSGPSWPDWRAGDEMLLRQHLGLPARSLLQAVERDGFWHPGWGARPLGEAAVSRASEVIATAPRLLPVYGHAFMAGDSDAPGAPVWSIDGAAVRLLGDLREFIELLCTQRAAPEVPWESAAAVEFWRELLPNAPQPDPEYFPPLGVPPFRSDPTVSVPAPVAPPPEPAEAFAARGMNLVDVTRHDGVLLFGMPLWTASVEPGPDAAAGWESARALFPHTGLWPVLITERTWHRIGEQGVPGPVNLLSAELDGARWLARRFAAATEDEPMPRSSAGDFLRTERPDWRSDWARGYDVDRYRQLALVPAPAQWLVPGLLQWSGAVNYDVAGLEHATMLRRWFGRWATELVALDNETMTLRAGKPPVDPATALQCAVEAYLYCPDTLDPHPDGVDVLTPWLTGPLWSFWWD
;
A
#
# COMPACT_ATOMS: atom_id res chain seq x y z
N MET A 1 8.49 -36.47 19.77
CA MET A 1 7.79 -35.78 18.67
C MET A 1 6.44 -35.36 19.21
N THR A 2 6.09 -34.08 19.11
CA THR A 2 4.79 -33.59 19.56
C THR A 2 3.71 -33.97 18.54
N GLU A 3 2.53 -34.36 19.00
CA GLU A 3 1.42 -34.73 18.11
C GLU A 3 0.90 -33.53 17.31
N LEU A 4 1.01 -32.30 17.84
CA LEU A 4 0.50 -31.07 17.22
C LEU A 4 1.20 -30.73 15.90
N GLY A 5 2.54 -30.71 15.87
CA GLY A 5 3.28 -30.39 14.65
C GLY A 5 3.05 -31.39 13.53
N THR A 6 3.01 -32.69 13.86
CA THR A 6 2.71 -33.75 12.87
C THR A 6 1.24 -33.69 12.41
N ALA A 7 0.30 -33.38 13.31
CA ALA A 7 -1.10 -33.17 12.93
C ALA A 7 -1.26 -31.96 11.99
N ALA A 8 -0.60 -30.84 12.28
CA ALA A 8 -0.59 -29.66 11.42
C ALA A 8 -0.07 -30.00 10.02
N ALA A 9 1.02 -30.75 9.90
CA ALA A 9 1.55 -31.17 8.60
C ALA A 9 0.56 -32.07 7.83
N ALA A 10 -0.14 -32.97 8.53
CA ALA A 10 -1.16 -33.84 7.93
C ALA A 10 -2.36 -33.04 7.40
N ILE A 11 -2.83 -32.03 8.14
CA ILE A 11 -3.92 -31.13 7.71
C ILE A 11 -3.50 -30.34 6.48
N LEU A 12 -2.28 -29.79 6.49
CA LEU A 12 -1.75 -29.05 5.35
C LEU A 12 -1.67 -29.94 4.09
N ALA A 13 -1.13 -31.16 4.22
CA ALA A 13 -1.04 -32.11 3.12
C ALA A 13 -2.42 -32.53 2.60
N ALA A 14 -3.40 -32.71 3.48
CA ALA A 14 -4.78 -33.05 3.11
C ALA A 14 -5.46 -31.94 2.29
N SER A 15 -5.11 -30.67 2.53
CA SER A 15 -5.67 -29.54 1.77
C SER A 15 -5.32 -29.53 0.29
N ARG A 16 -4.17 -30.12 -0.09
CA ARG A 16 -3.61 -30.13 -1.46
C ARG A 16 -3.45 -28.74 -2.11
N ARG A 17 -3.50 -27.67 -1.32
CA ARG A 17 -3.36 -26.28 -1.80
C ARG A 17 -1.92 -25.90 -2.11
N TRP A 18 -0.95 -26.55 -1.47
CA TRP A 18 0.48 -26.30 -1.66
C TRP A 18 1.27 -27.59 -1.94
N PRO A 19 2.37 -27.52 -2.71
CA PRO A 19 3.32 -28.61 -2.79
C PRO A 19 3.99 -28.87 -1.44
N ILE A 20 4.09 -30.15 -1.07
CA ILE A 20 4.78 -30.60 0.15
C ILE A 20 5.96 -31.47 -0.28
N LEU A 21 7.17 -31.01 0.04
CA LEU A 21 8.42 -31.74 -0.19
C LEU A 21 8.68 -32.72 0.97
N PRO A 22 9.61 -33.68 0.80
CA PRO A 22 10.09 -34.49 1.91
C PRO A 22 10.54 -33.61 3.08
N GLY A 23 10.11 -33.98 4.30
CA GLY A 23 10.42 -33.24 5.51
C GLY A 23 11.92 -33.14 5.78
N LEU A 24 12.30 -32.20 6.65
CA LEU A 24 13.68 -31.99 7.06
C LEU A 24 14.14 -33.10 8.02
N THR A 25 15.33 -33.62 7.79
CA THR A 25 15.99 -34.53 8.72
C THR A 25 16.49 -33.80 9.96
N ASP A 26 16.74 -34.52 11.06
CA ASP A 26 17.33 -33.92 12.26
C ASP A 26 18.69 -33.25 12.01
N ALA A 27 19.48 -33.78 11.07
CA ALA A 27 20.75 -33.20 10.66
C ALA A 27 20.56 -31.89 9.89
N GLU A 28 19.57 -31.81 9.00
CA GLU A 28 19.21 -30.56 8.29
C GLU A 28 18.69 -29.51 9.26
N LEU A 29 17.79 -29.88 10.18
CA LEU A 29 17.29 -28.98 11.22
C LEU A 29 18.44 -28.43 12.08
N ALA A 30 19.35 -29.29 12.55
CA ALA A 30 20.51 -28.85 13.33
C ALA A 30 21.46 -27.94 12.55
N ALA A 31 21.63 -28.19 11.25
CA ALA A 31 22.43 -27.33 10.37
C ALA A 31 21.81 -25.94 10.19
N ILE A 32 20.49 -25.86 10.02
CA ILE A 32 19.74 -24.60 9.91
C ILE A 32 19.83 -23.82 11.23
N GLU A 33 19.60 -24.49 12.36
CA GLU A 33 19.68 -23.91 13.70
C GLU A 33 21.06 -23.29 13.96
N SER A 34 22.13 -24.01 13.61
CA SER A 34 23.51 -23.52 13.70
C SER A 34 23.77 -22.34 12.76
N ARG A 35 23.33 -22.43 11.49
CA ARG A 35 23.55 -21.42 10.44
C ARG A 35 22.93 -20.07 10.78
N PHE A 36 21.70 -20.07 11.28
CA PHE A 36 20.97 -18.84 11.60
C PHE A 36 21.00 -18.46 13.08
N ARG A 37 21.63 -19.30 13.93
CA ARG A 37 21.66 -19.15 15.39
C ARG A 37 20.25 -19.03 15.96
N ILE A 38 19.43 -20.01 15.62
CA ILE A 38 18.05 -20.16 16.06
C ILE A 38 17.86 -21.57 16.63
N ARG A 39 16.75 -21.80 17.33
CA ARG A 39 16.30 -23.14 17.71
C ARG A 39 14.83 -23.27 17.42
N PHE A 40 14.46 -24.28 16.63
CA PHE A 40 13.06 -24.58 16.38
C PHE A 40 12.40 -25.13 17.64
N SER A 41 11.14 -24.78 17.87
CA SER A 41 10.35 -25.41 18.93
C SER A 41 10.06 -26.88 18.59
N ALA A 42 9.66 -27.67 19.58
CA ALA A 42 9.34 -29.08 19.38
C ALA A 42 8.24 -29.28 18.31
N ASP A 43 7.21 -28.43 18.31
CA ASP A 43 6.12 -28.44 17.31
C ASP A 43 6.62 -28.06 15.92
N HIS A 44 7.47 -27.05 15.80
CA HIS A 44 8.00 -26.61 14.52
C HIS A 44 8.91 -27.68 13.89
N ARG A 45 9.77 -28.34 14.70
CA ARG A 45 10.57 -29.48 14.25
C ARG A 45 9.70 -30.63 13.77
N ALA A 46 8.65 -30.98 14.53
CA ALA A 46 7.73 -32.05 14.16
C ALA A 46 6.96 -31.75 12.86
N PHE A 47 6.58 -30.49 12.65
CA PHE A 47 5.92 -30.02 11.43
C PHE A 47 6.85 -30.10 10.22
N LEU A 48 8.02 -29.46 10.27
CA LEU A 48 8.98 -29.45 9.16
C LEU A 48 9.57 -30.83 8.87
N GLY A 49 9.68 -31.70 9.88
CA GLY A 49 10.14 -33.07 9.72
C GLY A 49 9.09 -34.00 9.10
N ALA A 50 7.80 -33.72 9.29
CA ALA A 50 6.71 -34.50 8.69
C ALA A 50 6.47 -34.15 7.20
N GLY A 51 6.71 -32.90 6.81
CA GLY A 51 6.63 -32.45 5.42
C GLY A 51 7.05 -30.99 5.30
N LEU A 52 7.83 -30.66 4.28
CA LEU A 52 8.32 -29.30 4.06
C LEU A 52 7.44 -28.60 3.03
N PRO A 53 6.54 -27.68 3.43
CA PRO A 53 5.75 -26.93 2.48
C PRO A 53 6.62 -26.01 1.62
N SER A 54 6.22 -25.84 0.36
CA SER A 54 6.90 -24.93 -0.57
C SER A 54 5.90 -24.07 -1.33
N GLY A 55 6.39 -22.95 -1.87
CA GLY A 55 5.60 -21.99 -2.61
C GLY A 55 5.70 -20.57 -2.04
N PRO A 56 4.94 -19.62 -2.61
CA PRO A 56 4.94 -18.24 -2.16
C PRO A 56 4.58 -18.16 -0.66
N SER A 57 5.27 -17.28 0.06
CA SER A 57 5.12 -17.04 1.51
C SER A 57 5.60 -18.16 2.46
N TRP A 58 5.99 -19.34 1.97
CA TRP A 58 6.66 -20.36 2.79
C TRP A 58 8.17 -20.12 2.87
N PRO A 59 8.81 -20.17 4.06
CA PRO A 59 10.26 -20.12 4.15
C PRO A 59 10.89 -21.38 3.53
N ASP A 60 11.74 -21.20 2.52
CA ASP A 60 12.51 -22.31 1.95
C ASP A 60 13.73 -22.63 2.84
N TRP A 61 13.51 -23.45 3.86
CA TRP A 61 14.54 -23.84 4.82
C TRP A 61 15.67 -24.69 4.23
N ARG A 62 15.43 -25.37 3.09
CA ARG A 62 16.40 -26.32 2.50
C ARG A 62 17.27 -25.68 1.43
N ALA A 63 16.66 -24.93 0.51
CA ALA A 63 17.34 -24.36 -0.66
C ALA A 63 17.23 -22.83 -0.73
N GLY A 64 16.61 -22.19 0.26
CA GLY A 64 16.38 -20.76 0.25
C GLY A 64 17.66 -19.92 0.26
N ASP A 65 17.58 -18.78 -0.42
CA ASP A 65 18.63 -17.76 -0.39
C ASP A 65 18.87 -17.26 1.04
N GLU A 66 20.15 -17.08 1.39
CA GLU A 66 20.54 -16.70 2.75
C GLU A 66 19.98 -15.34 3.15
N MET A 67 20.01 -14.38 2.23
CA MET A 67 19.56 -13.03 2.50
C MET A 67 18.04 -13.00 2.67
N LEU A 68 17.30 -13.71 1.82
CA LEU A 68 15.84 -13.84 1.95
C LEU A 68 15.41 -14.50 3.26
N LEU A 69 16.06 -15.59 3.68
CA LEU A 69 15.76 -16.22 4.97
C LEU A 69 16.09 -15.32 6.16
N ARG A 70 17.20 -14.58 6.12
CA ARG A 70 17.54 -13.57 7.15
C ARG A 70 16.54 -12.42 7.18
N GLN A 71 16.02 -12.01 6.03
CA GLN A 71 14.95 -11.02 5.95
C GLN A 71 13.68 -11.56 6.62
N HIS A 72 13.21 -12.76 6.28
CA HIS A 72 12.04 -13.35 6.95
C HIS A 72 12.24 -13.49 8.47
N LEU A 73 13.41 -13.94 8.92
CA LEU A 73 13.73 -14.02 10.35
C LEU A 73 13.73 -12.67 11.06
N GLY A 74 14.13 -11.61 10.36
CA GLY A 74 14.12 -10.24 10.88
C GLY A 74 12.79 -9.52 10.70
N LEU A 75 11.79 -10.13 10.04
CA LEU A 75 10.54 -9.47 9.67
C LEU A 75 9.76 -8.94 10.89
N PRO A 76 9.55 -9.70 11.99
CA PRO A 76 8.82 -9.19 13.15
C PRO A 76 9.39 -7.90 13.74
N ALA A 77 10.72 -7.88 13.94
CA ALA A 77 11.40 -6.72 14.49
C ALA A 77 11.36 -5.53 13.52
N ARG A 78 11.57 -5.78 12.22
CA ARG A 78 11.51 -4.73 11.19
C ARG A 78 10.12 -4.13 11.06
N SER A 79 9.07 -4.96 11.08
CA SER A 79 7.68 -4.51 11.01
C SER A 79 7.31 -3.62 12.21
N LEU A 80 7.70 -3.99 13.43
CA LEU A 80 7.48 -3.14 14.61
C LEU A 80 8.28 -1.84 14.55
N LEU A 81 9.56 -1.89 14.17
CA LEU A 81 10.39 -0.68 14.03
C LEU A 81 9.83 0.26 12.96
N GLN A 82 9.35 -0.30 11.86
CA GLN A 82 8.65 0.43 10.82
C GLN A 82 7.37 1.06 11.35
N ALA A 83 6.60 0.36 12.20
CA ALA A 83 5.41 0.93 12.82
C ALA A 83 5.73 2.07 13.80
N VAL A 84 6.84 1.97 14.53
CA VAL A 84 7.33 3.07 15.37
C VAL A 84 7.72 4.27 14.52
N GLU A 85 8.44 4.03 13.43
CA GLU A 85 8.92 5.06 12.51
C GLU A 85 7.78 5.72 11.71
N ARG A 86 6.84 4.93 11.20
CA ARG A 86 5.89 5.34 10.15
C ARG A 86 4.44 5.43 10.61
N ASP A 87 4.05 4.64 11.59
CA ASP A 87 2.63 4.45 11.98
C ASP A 87 2.32 5.05 13.37
N GLY A 88 3.28 5.77 13.97
CA GLY A 88 3.09 6.41 15.27
C GLY A 88 2.98 5.44 16.44
N PHE A 89 3.26 4.16 16.23
CA PHE A 89 3.18 3.14 17.27
C PHE A 89 4.18 3.43 18.39
N TRP A 90 3.70 3.36 19.64
CA TRP A 90 4.55 3.41 20.82
C TRP A 90 3.88 2.68 21.98
N HIS A 91 4.49 1.58 22.43
CA HIS A 91 3.92 0.81 23.52
C HIS A 91 4.09 1.56 24.87
N PRO A 92 3.05 1.70 25.71
CA PRO A 92 3.14 2.40 27.00
C PRO A 92 4.22 1.87 27.94
N GLY A 93 4.49 0.56 27.88
CA GLY A 93 5.55 -0.10 28.67
C GLY A 93 6.97 0.31 28.27
N TRP A 94 7.16 1.01 27.15
CA TRP A 94 8.48 1.46 26.68
C TRP A 94 8.88 2.83 27.26
N GLY A 95 8.01 3.44 28.07
CA GLY A 95 8.20 4.77 28.65
C GLY A 95 7.67 5.90 27.77
N ALA A 96 8.09 7.14 28.01
CA ALA A 96 7.68 8.28 27.20
C ALA A 96 8.35 8.23 25.82
N ARG A 97 7.57 8.44 24.75
CA ARG A 97 8.07 8.43 23.36
C ARG A 97 9.07 9.58 23.14
N PRO A 98 10.34 9.29 22.80
CA PRO A 98 11.29 10.30 22.37
C PRO A 98 10.89 10.93 21.02
N LEU A 99 11.40 12.12 20.70
CA LEU A 99 11.14 12.76 19.40
C LEU A 99 12.15 12.29 18.33
N GLY A 100 11.68 12.18 17.10
CA GLY A 100 12.51 11.87 15.93
C GLY A 100 13.14 10.48 15.97
N GLU A 101 14.34 10.34 15.42
CA GLU A 101 15.06 9.06 15.27
C GLU A 101 15.35 8.37 16.62
N ALA A 102 15.39 9.13 17.72
CA ALA A 102 15.58 8.59 19.06
C ALA A 102 14.46 7.62 19.49
N ALA A 103 13.25 7.75 18.92
CA ALA A 103 12.17 6.79 19.14
C ALA A 103 12.50 5.43 18.55
N VAL A 104 13.00 5.39 17.31
CA VAL A 104 13.36 4.15 16.60
C VAL A 104 14.54 3.47 17.30
N SER A 105 15.57 4.23 17.70
CA SER A 105 16.70 3.68 18.47
C SER A 105 16.23 3.03 19.77
N ARG A 106 15.36 3.72 20.52
CA ARG A 106 14.85 3.19 21.79
C ARG A 106 13.96 1.96 21.60
N ALA A 107 13.09 1.98 20.59
CA ALA A 107 12.29 0.80 20.25
C ALA A 107 13.17 -0.39 19.84
N SER A 108 14.24 -0.14 19.08
CA SER A 108 15.20 -1.18 18.68
C SER A 108 15.88 -1.83 19.87
N GLU A 109 16.29 -1.05 20.88
CA GLU A 109 16.83 -1.58 22.13
C GLU A 109 15.84 -2.49 22.86
N VAL A 110 14.56 -2.08 22.93
CA VAL A 110 13.52 -2.87 23.61
C VAL A 110 13.21 -4.14 22.83
N ILE A 111 13.01 -4.05 21.52
CA ILE A 111 12.72 -5.18 20.64
C ILE A 111 13.89 -6.18 20.61
N ALA A 112 15.14 -5.73 20.75
CA ALA A 112 16.29 -6.62 20.82
C ALA A 112 16.27 -7.56 22.05
N THR A 113 15.48 -7.23 23.08
CA THR A 113 15.26 -8.10 24.26
C THR A 113 14.15 -9.13 24.05
N ALA A 114 13.39 -9.01 22.97
CA ALA A 114 12.27 -9.90 22.67
C ALA A 114 12.74 -11.34 22.39
N PRO A 115 11.98 -12.35 22.81
CA PRO A 115 12.17 -13.72 22.38
C PRO A 115 12.11 -13.82 20.85
N ARG A 116 13.03 -14.56 20.25
CA ARG A 116 13.10 -14.71 18.79
C ARG A 116 11.90 -15.49 18.27
N LEU A 117 11.23 -14.90 17.30
CA LEU A 117 10.17 -15.57 16.54
C LEU A 117 10.72 -16.15 15.25
N LEU A 118 10.20 -17.32 14.88
CA LEU A 118 10.58 -18.06 13.69
C LEU A 118 9.41 -18.05 12.69
N PRO A 119 9.68 -17.80 11.41
CA PRO A 119 8.62 -17.72 10.41
C PRO A 119 8.00 -19.10 10.16
N VAL A 120 6.67 -19.13 10.09
CA VAL A 120 5.88 -20.30 9.71
C VAL A 120 5.33 -20.10 8.30
N TYR A 121 4.59 -19.01 8.06
CA TYR A 121 3.99 -18.69 6.76
C TYR A 121 3.67 -17.19 6.67
N GLY A 122 4.17 -16.48 5.64
CA GLY A 122 3.92 -15.05 5.46
C GLY A 122 4.28 -14.23 6.71
N HIS A 123 3.28 -13.57 7.29
CA HIS A 123 3.38 -12.79 8.54
C HIS A 123 3.08 -13.60 9.81
N ALA A 124 2.98 -14.93 9.72
CA ALA A 124 2.77 -15.81 10.86
C ALA A 124 4.11 -16.34 11.40
N PHE A 125 4.34 -16.16 12.69
CA PHE A 125 5.57 -16.53 13.38
C PHE A 125 5.28 -17.23 14.70
N MET A 126 6.18 -18.12 15.13
CA MET A 126 6.06 -18.79 16.43
C MET A 126 7.36 -18.67 17.24
N ALA A 127 7.26 -18.77 18.56
CA ALA A 127 8.44 -18.72 19.41
C ALA A 127 9.41 -19.86 19.11
N GLY A 128 10.69 -19.50 18.93
CA GLY A 128 11.79 -20.45 19.02
C GLY A 128 12.04 -20.87 20.48
N ASP A 129 12.94 -21.83 20.67
CA ASP A 129 13.44 -22.21 21.99
C ASP A 129 12.38 -22.71 23.00
N SER A 130 11.23 -23.21 22.52
CA SER A 130 10.20 -23.84 23.36
C SER A 130 10.13 -25.36 23.14
N ASP A 131 10.37 -26.13 24.20
CA ASP A 131 10.16 -27.58 24.23
C ASP A 131 8.73 -27.95 24.68
N ALA A 132 7.95 -26.97 25.17
CA ALA A 132 6.56 -27.16 25.54
C ALA A 132 5.68 -27.25 24.28
N PRO A 133 4.75 -28.23 24.20
CA PRO A 133 3.78 -28.32 23.12
C PRO A 133 2.78 -27.17 23.20
N GLY A 134 2.24 -26.76 22.05
CA GLY A 134 1.25 -25.69 21.95
C GLY A 134 1.90 -24.30 21.92
N ALA A 135 3.10 -24.17 21.35
CA ALA A 135 3.74 -22.88 21.20
C ALA A 135 2.84 -21.95 20.33
N PRO A 136 2.54 -20.72 20.80
CA PRO A 136 1.62 -19.84 20.10
C PRO A 136 2.19 -19.36 18.77
N VAL A 137 1.30 -19.27 17.78
CA VAL A 137 1.54 -18.65 16.48
C VAL A 137 0.94 -17.24 16.50
N TRP A 138 1.75 -16.27 16.09
CA TRP A 138 1.42 -14.85 16.07
C TRP A 138 1.39 -14.35 14.65
N SER A 139 0.39 -13.54 14.30
CA SER A 139 0.47 -12.66 13.13
C SER A 139 1.10 -11.35 13.54
N ILE A 140 2.12 -10.90 12.82
CA ILE A 140 2.77 -9.60 13.05
C ILE A 140 2.85 -8.86 11.72
N ASP A 141 2.07 -7.79 11.61
CA ASP A 141 2.12 -6.85 10.50
C ASP A 141 2.08 -5.41 11.02
N GLY A 142 3.19 -4.68 10.83
CA GLY A 142 3.40 -3.39 11.48
C GLY A 142 3.20 -3.46 13.01
N ALA A 143 2.26 -2.66 13.52
CA ALA A 143 1.83 -2.65 14.93
C ALA A 143 0.68 -3.63 15.22
N ALA A 144 0.09 -4.26 14.21
CA ALA A 144 -0.97 -5.23 14.39
C ALA A 144 -0.37 -6.59 14.78
N VAL A 145 -0.42 -6.90 16.07
CA VAL A 145 -0.03 -8.20 16.62
C VAL A 145 -1.29 -8.97 17.00
N ARG A 146 -1.47 -10.17 16.43
CA ARG A 146 -2.63 -11.05 16.71
C ARG A 146 -2.17 -12.44 17.10
N LEU A 147 -2.91 -13.09 17.99
CA LEU A 147 -2.73 -14.51 18.30
C LEU A 147 -3.56 -15.36 17.33
N LEU A 148 -2.95 -16.32 16.66
CA LEU A 148 -3.59 -17.22 15.68
C LEU A 148 -3.88 -18.62 16.25
N GLY A 149 -3.61 -18.83 17.53
CA GLY A 149 -3.70 -20.14 18.19
C GLY A 149 -2.36 -20.89 18.21
N ASP A 150 -2.41 -22.21 18.35
CA ASP A 150 -1.24 -23.07 18.17
C ASP A 150 -0.94 -23.39 16.68
N LEU A 151 0.13 -24.13 16.41
CA LEU A 151 0.53 -24.46 15.04
C LEU A 151 -0.53 -25.27 14.27
N ARG A 152 -1.30 -26.11 14.95
CA ARG A 152 -2.36 -26.90 14.32
C ARG A 152 -3.55 -26.00 14.00
N GLU A 153 -4.01 -25.21 14.96
CA GLU A 153 -5.12 -24.26 14.79
C GLU A 153 -4.83 -23.26 13.67
N PHE A 154 -3.60 -22.74 13.61
CA PHE A 154 -3.17 -21.86 12.53
C PHE A 154 -3.24 -22.54 11.15
N ILE A 155 -2.78 -23.78 11.02
CA ILE A 155 -2.86 -24.50 9.74
C ILE A 155 -4.31 -24.82 9.36
N GLU A 156 -5.18 -25.17 10.33
CA GLU A 156 -6.62 -25.34 10.08
C GLU A 156 -7.24 -24.05 9.55
N LEU A 157 -6.90 -22.91 10.15
CA LEU A 157 -7.31 -21.58 9.71
C LEU A 157 -6.86 -21.29 8.27
N LEU A 158 -5.57 -21.49 7.99
CA LEU A 158 -4.95 -21.28 6.69
C LEU A 158 -5.61 -22.13 5.59
N CYS A 159 -5.94 -23.39 5.90
CA CYS A 159 -6.54 -24.31 4.95
C CYS A 159 -8.03 -24.06 4.69
N THR A 160 -8.78 -23.60 5.69
CA THR A 160 -10.26 -23.50 5.62
C THR A 160 -10.82 -22.11 5.35
N GLN A 161 -10.00 -21.05 5.40
CA GLN A 161 -10.44 -19.64 5.26
C GLN A 161 -11.59 -19.26 6.21
N ARG A 162 -11.69 -19.90 7.38
CA ARG A 162 -12.59 -19.47 8.44
C ARG A 162 -12.01 -18.26 9.17
N ALA A 163 -12.84 -17.54 9.93
CA ALA A 163 -12.35 -16.56 10.90
C ALA A 163 -11.54 -17.27 11.99
N ALA A 164 -10.49 -16.62 12.51
CA ALA A 164 -9.73 -17.13 13.65
C ALA A 164 -10.68 -17.39 14.83
N PRO A 165 -10.61 -18.54 15.51
CA PRO A 165 -11.41 -18.77 16.70
C PRO A 165 -11.07 -17.72 17.77
N GLU A 166 -12.04 -17.34 18.61
CA GLU A 166 -11.77 -16.62 19.86
C GLU A 166 -10.92 -17.55 20.75
N VAL A 167 -9.59 -17.48 20.62
CA VAL A 167 -8.68 -18.32 21.40
C VAL A 167 -8.81 -17.90 22.87
N PRO A 168 -9.15 -18.81 23.80
CA PRO A 168 -9.21 -18.49 25.21
C PRO A 168 -7.86 -17.96 25.69
N TRP A 169 -7.90 -16.80 26.36
CA TRP A 169 -6.74 -16.01 26.78
C TRP A 169 -5.67 -16.79 27.57
N GLU A 170 -6.03 -17.93 28.16
CA GLU A 170 -5.20 -18.75 29.04
C GLU A 170 -4.12 -19.57 28.29
N SER A 171 -4.28 -19.79 26.98
CA SER A 171 -3.31 -20.52 26.15
C SER A 171 -2.09 -19.67 25.73
N ALA A 172 -2.12 -18.36 25.96
CA ALA A 172 -1.07 -17.41 25.56
C ALA A 172 0.14 -17.33 26.53
N ALA A 173 0.24 -18.26 27.49
CA ALA A 173 1.08 -18.12 28.68
C ALA A 173 2.62 -18.14 28.45
N ALA A 174 3.12 -18.32 27.22
CA ALA A 174 4.54 -18.66 27.02
C ALA A 174 5.47 -17.51 26.61
N VAL A 175 4.98 -16.33 26.19
CA VAL A 175 5.88 -15.27 25.68
C VAL A 175 5.46 -13.86 26.10
N GLU A 176 5.86 -13.48 27.31
CA GLU A 176 5.45 -12.24 28.00
C GLU A 176 5.64 -10.96 27.17
N PHE A 177 6.77 -10.83 26.46
CA PHE A 177 7.06 -9.65 25.62
C PHE A 177 6.04 -9.45 24.48
N TRP A 178 5.80 -10.49 23.67
CA TRP A 178 4.88 -10.38 22.53
C TRP A 178 3.41 -10.31 22.97
N ARG A 179 3.11 -10.87 24.16
CA ARG A 179 1.83 -10.70 24.83
C ARG A 179 1.57 -9.25 25.22
N GLU A 180 2.54 -8.53 25.75
CA GLU A 180 2.37 -7.10 26.10
C GLU A 180 2.07 -6.24 24.87
N LEU A 181 2.56 -6.65 23.69
CA LEU A 181 2.29 -5.97 22.43
C LEU A 181 0.93 -6.34 21.82
N LEU A 182 0.18 -7.28 22.42
CA LEU A 182 -1.22 -7.45 22.10
C LEU A 182 -1.96 -6.16 22.45
N PRO A 183 -2.96 -5.75 21.66
CA PRO A 183 -3.71 -4.54 21.94
C PRO A 183 -4.27 -4.57 23.37
N ASN A 184 -3.79 -3.66 24.23
CA ASN A 184 -4.48 -3.28 25.48
C ASN A 184 -5.70 -2.38 25.20
N ALA A 185 -5.95 -2.05 23.93
CA ALA A 185 -7.19 -1.43 23.50
C ALA A 185 -8.31 -2.49 23.49
N PRO A 186 -9.56 -2.13 23.84
CA PRO A 186 -10.69 -3.01 23.56
C PRO A 186 -10.59 -3.41 22.09
N GLN A 187 -10.48 -4.72 21.84
CA GLN A 187 -10.61 -5.23 20.48
C GLN A 187 -11.92 -4.64 19.95
N PRO A 188 -11.91 -3.90 18.84
CA PRO A 188 -13.16 -3.52 18.20
C PRO A 188 -13.94 -4.82 18.02
N ASP A 189 -15.20 -4.80 18.46
CA ASP A 189 -16.09 -5.95 18.35
C ASP A 189 -15.88 -6.59 16.96
N PRO A 190 -15.53 -7.89 16.87
CA PRO A 190 -15.25 -8.53 15.60
C PRO A 190 -16.44 -8.45 14.62
N GLU A 191 -17.63 -8.08 15.10
CA GLU A 191 -18.82 -7.78 14.30
C GLU A 191 -19.09 -6.27 14.06
N TYR A 192 -18.29 -5.36 14.61
CA TYR A 192 -18.45 -3.92 14.39
C TYR A 192 -17.80 -3.47 13.09
N PHE A 193 -18.63 -3.36 12.06
CA PHE A 193 -18.30 -2.69 10.82
C PHE A 193 -18.78 -1.24 10.87
N PRO A 194 -17.90 -0.24 10.75
CA PRO A 194 -18.34 1.14 10.60
C PRO A 194 -19.30 1.24 9.41
N PRO A 195 -20.44 1.95 9.55
CA PRO A 195 -21.38 2.11 8.45
C PRO A 195 -20.71 2.85 7.29
N LEU A 196 -20.76 2.28 6.09
CA LEU A 196 -20.13 2.83 4.88
C LEU A 196 -20.70 4.21 4.50
N GLY A 197 -21.96 4.47 4.82
CA GLY A 197 -22.67 5.67 4.40
C GLY A 197 -22.79 5.83 2.88
N VAL A 198 -22.44 4.78 2.11
CA VAL A 198 -22.57 4.68 0.65
C VAL A 198 -23.01 3.27 0.27
N PRO A 199 -23.86 3.12 -0.77
CA PRO A 199 -24.63 4.18 -1.43
C PRO A 199 -25.72 4.81 -0.50
N PRO A 200 -26.19 6.05 -0.79
CA PRO A 200 -25.88 6.88 -1.95
C PRO A 200 -24.53 7.62 -1.84
N PHE A 201 -23.78 7.69 -2.94
CA PHE A 201 -22.61 8.56 -3.04
C PHE A 201 -23.05 10.03 -3.05
N ARG A 202 -22.39 10.86 -2.23
CA ARG A 202 -22.64 12.31 -2.22
C ARG A 202 -22.36 12.90 -3.61
N SER A 203 -23.16 13.87 -4.04
CA SER A 203 -22.97 14.61 -5.29
C SER A 203 -21.57 15.22 -5.37
N ASP A 204 -21.07 15.37 -6.61
CA ASP A 204 -19.78 15.98 -6.87
C ASP A 204 -19.73 17.44 -6.37
N PRO A 205 -18.63 17.87 -5.73
CA PRO A 205 -18.46 19.27 -5.35
C PRO A 205 -18.45 20.19 -6.57
N THR A 206 -18.96 21.40 -6.41
CA THR A 206 -18.77 22.44 -7.41
C THR A 206 -17.32 22.88 -7.41
N VAL A 207 -16.63 22.63 -8.51
CA VAL A 207 -15.23 23.05 -8.73
C VAL A 207 -15.20 24.22 -9.70
N SER A 208 -14.64 25.35 -9.28
CA SER A 208 -14.37 26.47 -10.18
C SER A 208 -13.18 26.13 -11.07
N VAL A 209 -13.38 26.11 -12.38
CA VAL A 209 -12.28 26.02 -13.35
C VAL A 209 -11.71 27.42 -13.52
N PRO A 210 -10.42 27.66 -13.28
CA PRO A 210 -9.79 28.95 -13.59
C PRO A 210 -9.95 29.27 -15.08
N ALA A 211 -9.93 30.56 -15.43
CA ALA A 211 -9.88 30.96 -16.83
C ALA A 211 -8.64 30.30 -17.50
N PRO A 212 -8.79 29.66 -18.67
CA PRO A 212 -7.66 29.02 -19.35
C PRO A 212 -6.54 30.03 -19.59
N VAL A 213 -5.32 29.64 -19.22
CA VAL A 213 -4.11 30.42 -19.50
C VAL A 213 -3.49 29.82 -20.75
N ALA A 214 -3.24 30.66 -21.77
CA ALA A 214 -2.59 30.21 -22.98
C ALA A 214 -1.14 29.79 -22.66
N PRO A 215 -0.71 28.58 -23.09
CA PRO A 215 0.66 28.15 -22.87
C PRO A 215 1.65 29.07 -23.59
N PRO A 216 2.78 29.43 -22.95
CA PRO A 216 3.79 30.26 -23.60
C PRO A 216 4.39 29.53 -24.81
N PRO A 217 4.78 30.26 -25.87
CA PRO A 217 5.42 29.64 -27.04
C PRO A 217 6.76 28.98 -26.69
N GLU A 218 7.50 29.59 -25.76
CA GLU A 218 8.80 29.13 -25.26
C GLU A 218 8.73 28.91 -23.73
N PRO A 219 8.37 27.70 -23.26
CA PRO A 219 8.26 27.43 -21.83
C PRO A 219 9.56 27.63 -21.05
N ALA A 220 10.71 27.31 -21.65
CA ALA A 220 12.02 27.50 -21.02
C ALA A 220 12.24 28.97 -20.59
N GLU A 221 11.98 29.93 -21.49
CA GLU A 221 12.10 31.35 -21.20
C GLU A 221 11.05 31.82 -20.19
N ALA A 222 9.81 31.34 -20.32
CA ALA A 222 8.71 31.73 -19.45
C ALA A 222 8.90 31.28 -17.99
N PHE A 223 9.49 30.10 -17.79
CA PHE A 223 9.88 29.57 -16.48
C PHE A 223 11.12 30.27 -15.93
N ALA A 224 12.15 30.49 -16.76
CA ALA A 224 13.38 31.19 -16.35
C ALA A 224 13.09 32.62 -15.87
N ALA A 225 12.20 33.34 -16.57
CA ALA A 225 11.75 34.68 -16.16
C ALA A 225 11.05 34.71 -14.79
N ARG A 226 10.66 33.55 -14.25
CA ARG A 226 10.02 33.37 -12.95
C ARG A 226 10.89 32.60 -11.96
N GLY A 227 12.19 32.47 -12.24
CA GLY A 227 13.18 31.91 -11.32
C GLY A 227 13.31 30.39 -11.35
N MET A 228 12.76 29.71 -12.37
CA MET A 228 12.94 28.27 -12.56
C MET A 228 13.63 27.99 -13.90
N ASN A 229 14.86 27.49 -13.87
CA ASN A 229 15.57 27.10 -15.08
C ASN A 229 15.22 25.64 -15.42
N LEU A 230 14.61 25.43 -16.59
CA LEU A 230 14.36 24.10 -17.13
C LEU A 230 15.60 23.60 -17.88
N VAL A 231 15.90 22.31 -17.75
CA VAL A 231 17.08 21.65 -18.36
C VAL A 231 16.60 20.66 -19.44
N ASP A 232 17.35 20.54 -20.54
CA ASP A 232 17.08 19.63 -21.67
C ASP A 232 15.63 19.68 -22.20
N VAL A 233 15.08 20.89 -22.35
CA VAL A 233 13.69 21.07 -22.75
C VAL A 233 13.46 20.51 -24.16
N THR A 234 12.56 19.55 -24.27
CA THR A 234 12.15 18.92 -25.53
C THR A 234 10.67 19.16 -25.77
N ARG A 235 10.32 19.55 -27.00
CA ARG A 235 8.93 19.71 -27.44
C ARG A 235 8.44 18.45 -28.14
N HIS A 236 7.23 18.01 -27.80
CA HIS A 236 6.56 16.88 -28.42
C HIS A 236 5.24 17.34 -29.04
N ASP A 237 5.12 17.20 -30.35
CA ASP A 237 3.90 17.54 -31.11
C ASP A 237 3.07 16.29 -31.40
N GLY A 238 1.74 16.42 -31.47
CA GLY A 238 0.83 15.33 -31.84
C GLY A 238 0.61 14.26 -30.76
N VAL A 239 1.13 14.47 -29.55
CA VAL A 239 1.00 13.53 -28.41
C VAL A 239 -0.32 13.75 -27.65
N LEU A 240 -0.69 15.01 -27.39
CA LEU A 240 -1.92 15.31 -26.65
C LEU A 240 -3.15 15.17 -27.53
N LEU A 241 -4.28 14.87 -26.88
CA LEU A 241 -5.60 15.04 -27.46
C LEU A 241 -5.74 16.47 -28.00
N PHE A 242 -6.37 16.61 -29.17
CA PHE A 242 -6.50 17.86 -29.94
C PHE A 242 -5.19 18.40 -30.57
N GLY A 243 -4.10 17.63 -30.54
CA GLY A 243 -2.86 17.97 -31.25
C GLY A 243 -2.06 19.11 -30.62
N MET A 244 -2.36 19.48 -29.37
CA MET A 244 -1.56 20.45 -28.63
C MET A 244 -0.16 19.89 -28.34
N PRO A 245 0.89 20.73 -28.36
CA PRO A 245 2.21 20.30 -27.94
C PRO A 245 2.27 20.08 -26.42
N LEU A 246 3.18 19.24 -25.97
CA LEU A 246 3.66 19.23 -24.59
C LEU A 246 5.19 19.36 -24.58
N TRP A 247 5.75 19.70 -23.43
CA TRP A 247 7.20 19.78 -23.26
C TRP A 247 7.66 18.86 -22.15
N THR A 248 8.87 18.34 -22.26
CA THR A 248 9.55 17.65 -21.17
C THR A 248 10.84 18.36 -20.82
N ALA A 249 11.19 18.38 -19.54
CA ALA A 249 12.48 18.84 -19.04
C ALA A 249 13.11 17.76 -18.15
N SER A 250 14.43 17.68 -18.12
CA SER A 250 15.16 16.82 -17.19
C SER A 250 15.01 17.33 -15.75
N VAL A 251 14.86 16.40 -14.80
CA VAL A 251 14.90 16.69 -13.36
C VAL A 251 15.76 15.65 -12.65
N GLU A 252 16.47 16.09 -11.61
CA GLU A 252 17.13 15.16 -10.70
C GLU A 252 16.05 14.36 -9.95
N PRO A 253 16.18 13.03 -9.86
CA PRO A 253 15.11 12.19 -9.33
C PRO A 253 15.05 12.23 -7.79
N GLY A 254 14.14 11.45 -7.19
CA GLY A 254 14.00 11.41 -5.73
C GLY A 254 13.44 12.72 -5.15
N PRO A 255 13.96 13.24 -4.01
CA PRO A 255 13.45 14.46 -3.38
C PRO A 255 13.50 15.71 -4.28
N ASP A 256 14.50 15.81 -5.15
CA ASP A 256 14.67 16.97 -6.03
C ASP A 256 13.58 17.02 -7.12
N ALA A 257 13.12 15.87 -7.60
CA ALA A 257 12.01 15.79 -8.55
C ALA A 257 10.72 16.36 -7.94
N ALA A 258 10.43 16.03 -6.68
CA ALA A 258 9.28 16.60 -5.97
C ALA A 258 9.41 18.12 -5.76
N ALA A 259 10.62 18.62 -5.49
CA ALA A 259 10.88 20.05 -5.37
C ALA A 259 10.73 20.80 -6.71
N GLY A 260 11.22 20.19 -7.80
CA GLY A 260 11.05 20.70 -9.16
C GLY A 260 9.59 20.72 -9.58
N TRP A 261 8.84 19.67 -9.29
CA TRP A 261 7.40 19.60 -9.53
C TRP A 261 6.65 20.71 -8.79
N GLU A 262 6.93 20.94 -7.50
CA GLU A 262 6.24 21.97 -6.72
C GLU A 262 6.53 23.39 -7.24
N SER A 263 7.79 23.63 -7.63
CA SER A 263 8.22 24.89 -8.24
C SER A 263 7.46 25.14 -9.55
N ALA A 264 7.36 24.15 -10.42
CA ALA A 264 6.58 24.25 -11.66
C ALA A 264 5.08 24.41 -11.39
N ARG A 265 4.54 23.72 -10.38
CA ARG A 265 3.12 23.76 -10.01
C ARG A 265 2.73 25.15 -9.49
N ALA A 266 3.63 25.86 -8.82
CA ALA A 266 3.42 27.24 -8.41
C ALA A 266 3.31 28.20 -9.62
N LEU A 267 3.90 27.84 -10.76
CA LEU A 267 3.88 28.65 -11.98
C LEU A 267 2.67 28.36 -12.88
N PHE A 268 1.96 27.25 -12.67
CA PHE A 268 0.77 26.86 -13.46
C PHE A 268 -0.26 27.99 -13.68
N PRO A 269 -0.65 28.81 -12.68
CA PRO A 269 -1.59 29.91 -12.89
C PRO A 269 -1.12 31.00 -13.86
N HIS A 270 0.17 31.01 -14.23
CA HIS A 270 0.77 31.97 -15.14
C HIS A 270 1.18 31.36 -16.47
N THR A 271 1.32 30.03 -16.53
CA THR A 271 1.82 29.31 -17.71
C THR A 271 0.76 28.44 -18.37
N GLY A 272 -0.29 28.01 -17.65
CA GLY A 272 -1.25 27.01 -18.14
C GLY A 272 -0.65 25.62 -18.36
N LEU A 273 0.60 25.40 -17.91
CA LEU A 273 1.35 24.15 -18.09
C LEU A 273 1.41 23.39 -16.76
N TRP A 274 0.61 22.33 -16.62
CA TRP A 274 0.61 21.52 -15.43
C TRP A 274 1.82 20.57 -15.44
N PRO A 275 2.63 20.53 -14.37
CA PRO A 275 3.74 19.60 -14.28
C PRO A 275 3.29 18.18 -13.92
N VAL A 276 3.89 17.18 -14.55
CA VAL A 276 3.76 15.78 -14.18
C VAL A 276 5.13 15.13 -14.21
N LEU A 277 5.55 14.50 -13.13
CA LEU A 277 6.74 13.65 -13.12
C LEU A 277 6.44 12.38 -13.90
N ILE A 278 7.28 12.05 -14.86
CA ILE A 278 7.12 10.85 -15.69
C ILE A 278 8.40 10.01 -15.72
N THR A 279 8.21 8.71 -15.89
CA THR A 279 9.29 7.76 -16.21
C THR A 279 9.39 7.56 -17.72
N GLU A 280 10.49 6.96 -18.20
CA GLU A 280 10.60 6.50 -19.59
C GLU A 280 9.46 5.56 -20.02
N ARG A 281 8.94 4.75 -19.09
CA ARG A 281 7.86 3.79 -19.40
C ARG A 281 6.51 4.45 -19.61
N THR A 282 6.32 5.66 -19.07
CA THR A 282 5.07 6.42 -19.23
C THR A 282 4.73 6.63 -20.70
N TRP A 283 5.75 6.80 -21.55
CA TRP A 283 5.58 6.97 -22.99
C TRP A 283 4.94 5.79 -23.70
N HIS A 284 5.01 4.57 -23.14
CA HIS A 284 4.33 3.41 -23.70
C HIS A 284 2.80 3.48 -23.55
N ARG A 285 2.32 4.33 -22.64
CA ARG A 285 0.91 4.43 -22.26
C ARG A 285 0.27 5.74 -22.66
N ILE A 286 1.02 6.63 -23.30
CA ILE A 286 0.52 7.91 -23.81
C ILE A 286 0.13 7.72 -25.27
N GLY A 287 -1.10 8.08 -25.62
CA GLY A 287 -1.59 8.03 -27.01
C GLY A 287 -1.91 6.63 -27.56
N GLU A 288 -1.87 5.59 -26.72
CA GLU A 288 -2.05 4.18 -27.13
C GLU A 288 -3.49 3.89 -27.62
N GLN A 289 -4.49 4.56 -27.06
CA GLN A 289 -5.90 4.32 -27.37
C GLN A 289 -6.35 4.88 -28.74
N GLY A 290 -5.48 5.61 -29.46
CA GLY A 290 -5.85 6.38 -30.65
C GLY A 290 -6.85 7.50 -30.29
N VAL A 291 -6.85 8.60 -31.02
CA VAL A 291 -7.79 9.71 -30.75
C VAL A 291 -9.22 9.17 -30.76
N PRO A 292 -9.92 9.05 -29.61
CA PRO A 292 -11.28 8.58 -29.62
C PRO A 292 -12.13 9.75 -30.14
N GLY A 293 -12.72 9.64 -31.33
CA GLY A 293 -13.90 10.44 -31.63
C GLY A 293 -15.06 9.99 -30.71
N PRO A 294 -16.15 10.75 -30.51
CA PRO A 294 -16.38 12.19 -30.53
C PRO A 294 -16.55 12.77 -29.10
N VAL A 295 -16.05 12.09 -28.05
CA VAL A 295 -16.17 12.61 -26.67
C VAL A 295 -15.15 13.71 -26.48
N ASN A 296 -15.61 14.95 -26.60
CA ASN A 296 -14.79 16.10 -26.26
C ASN A 296 -14.66 16.15 -24.73
N LEU A 297 -13.53 15.64 -24.23
CA LEU A 297 -13.11 15.64 -22.81
C LEU A 297 -13.38 16.99 -22.13
N LEU A 298 -13.16 18.10 -22.85
CA LEU A 298 -13.33 19.46 -22.32
C LEU A 298 -14.80 19.88 -22.16
N SER A 299 -15.72 19.17 -22.81
CA SER A 299 -17.16 19.41 -22.75
C SER A 299 -17.95 18.28 -22.08
N ALA A 300 -17.27 17.20 -21.68
CA ALA A 300 -17.90 16.03 -21.09
C ALA A 300 -18.46 16.35 -19.70
N GLU A 301 -19.59 15.74 -19.37
CA GLU A 301 -20.15 15.79 -18.03
C GLU A 301 -19.34 14.86 -17.12
N LEU A 302 -18.53 15.44 -16.24
CA LEU A 302 -17.72 14.74 -15.26
C LEU A 302 -18.52 14.52 -13.97
N ASP A 303 -19.35 13.48 -13.94
CA ASP A 303 -20.20 13.08 -12.80
C ASP A 303 -19.62 11.83 -12.10
N GLY A 304 -18.75 12.07 -11.12
CA GLY A 304 -18.09 11.04 -10.33
C GLY A 304 -19.03 10.28 -9.42
N ALA A 305 -20.06 10.93 -8.86
CA ALA A 305 -21.07 10.24 -8.04
C ALA A 305 -21.83 9.18 -8.86
N ARG A 306 -22.22 9.50 -10.10
CA ARG A 306 -22.85 8.54 -11.02
C ARG A 306 -21.89 7.45 -11.45
N TRP A 307 -20.63 7.78 -11.71
CA TRP A 307 -19.60 6.81 -12.05
C TRP A 307 -19.38 5.80 -10.91
N LEU A 308 -19.19 6.28 -9.67
CA LEU A 308 -19.05 5.47 -8.46
C LEU A 308 -20.26 4.58 -8.20
N ALA A 309 -21.48 5.10 -8.37
CA ALA A 309 -22.69 4.31 -8.19
C ALA A 309 -22.76 3.10 -9.15
N ARG A 310 -22.35 3.29 -10.41
CA ARG A 310 -22.28 2.19 -11.39
C ARG A 310 -21.19 1.18 -11.03
N ARG A 311 -19.99 1.66 -10.65
CA ARG A 311 -18.86 0.81 -10.26
C ARG A 311 -19.16 0.01 -9.00
N PHE A 312 -19.81 0.63 -8.01
CA PHE A 312 -20.26 -0.05 -6.80
C PHE A 312 -21.26 -1.16 -7.14
N ALA A 313 -22.28 -0.86 -7.95
CA ALA A 313 -23.28 -1.85 -8.33
C ALA A 313 -22.66 -3.07 -9.04
N ALA A 314 -21.68 -2.84 -9.91
CA ALA A 314 -20.94 -3.92 -10.57
C ALA A 314 -20.02 -4.69 -9.61
N ALA A 315 -19.28 -3.99 -8.76
CA ALA A 315 -18.35 -4.59 -7.80
C ALA A 315 -19.05 -5.40 -6.70
N THR A 316 -20.33 -5.13 -6.45
CA THR A 316 -21.13 -5.83 -5.43
C THR A 316 -22.28 -6.65 -6.00
N GLU A 317 -22.21 -7.05 -7.28
CA GLU A 317 -23.26 -7.83 -7.93
C GLU A 317 -23.35 -9.25 -7.35
N ASP A 318 -22.20 -9.92 -7.22
CA ASP A 318 -22.12 -11.31 -6.75
C ASP A 318 -21.81 -11.42 -5.25
N GLU A 319 -20.94 -10.55 -4.74
CA GLU A 319 -20.48 -10.58 -3.35
C GLU A 319 -20.55 -9.18 -2.72
N PRO A 320 -20.83 -9.07 -1.42
CA PRO A 320 -20.72 -7.78 -0.75
C PRO A 320 -19.27 -7.29 -0.80
N MET A 321 -19.10 -5.96 -0.87
CA MET A 321 -17.77 -5.35 -0.82
C MET A 321 -16.99 -5.85 0.40
N PRO A 322 -15.71 -6.27 0.24
CA PRO A 322 -14.94 -6.82 1.34
C PRO A 322 -14.70 -5.77 2.42
N ARG A 323 -15.00 -6.14 3.67
CA ARG A 323 -14.88 -5.31 4.87
C ARG A 323 -14.10 -6.06 5.93
N SER A 324 -13.37 -5.33 6.78
CA SER A 324 -12.82 -5.87 8.02
C SER A 324 -13.37 -5.14 9.24
N SER A 325 -13.39 -5.82 10.38
CA SER A 325 -13.60 -5.19 11.69
C SER A 325 -12.52 -4.13 11.86
N ALA A 326 -12.91 -2.86 11.79
CA ALA A 326 -11.95 -1.76 11.79
C ALA A 326 -11.15 -1.80 13.09
N GLY A 327 -9.83 -2.02 12.99
CA GLY A 327 -8.89 -1.63 14.04
C GLY A 327 -9.07 -0.13 14.37
N ASP A 328 -8.58 0.31 15.53
CA ASP A 328 -8.65 1.73 15.91
C ASP A 328 -8.31 2.64 14.73
N PHE A 329 -9.12 3.67 14.47
CA PHE A 329 -8.84 4.65 13.43
C PHE A 329 -7.53 5.36 13.77
N LEU A 330 -6.44 4.93 13.14
CA LEU A 330 -5.14 5.54 13.27
C LEU A 330 -5.04 6.64 12.21
N ARG A 331 -5.20 7.89 12.66
CA ARG A 331 -4.78 9.03 11.83
C ARG A 331 -3.27 8.96 11.76
N THR A 332 -2.73 8.69 10.57
CA THR A 332 -1.29 8.71 10.44
C THR A 332 -0.80 10.15 10.56
N GLU A 333 0.02 10.48 11.56
CA GLU A 333 0.81 11.72 11.57
C GLU A 333 1.92 11.57 10.53
N ARG A 334 1.57 11.65 9.24
CA ARG A 334 2.58 11.63 8.17
C ARG A 334 3.18 13.01 7.98
N PRO A 335 4.51 13.08 7.79
CA PRO A 335 5.21 14.32 7.50
C PRO A 335 4.80 14.88 6.13
N ASP A 336 5.37 16.02 5.77
CA ASP A 336 5.20 16.66 4.48
C ASP A 336 5.26 15.66 3.30
N TRP A 337 4.44 15.88 2.27
CA TRP A 337 4.27 14.97 1.13
C TRP A 337 5.59 14.66 0.41
N ARG A 338 6.57 15.57 0.45
CA ARG A 338 7.90 15.34 -0.12
C ARG A 338 8.70 14.29 0.64
N SER A 339 8.49 14.19 1.95
CA SER A 339 9.09 13.14 2.78
C SER A 339 8.48 11.78 2.45
N ASP A 340 7.17 11.74 2.19
CA ASP A 340 6.50 10.52 1.75
C ASP A 340 6.93 10.12 0.34
N TRP A 341 7.08 11.10 -0.56
CA TRP A 341 7.65 10.88 -1.90
C TRP A 341 9.08 10.32 -1.82
N ALA A 342 9.95 10.90 -1.01
CA ALA A 342 11.32 10.43 -0.86
C ALA A 342 11.44 8.98 -0.34
N ARG A 343 10.41 8.46 0.34
CA ARG A 343 10.32 7.06 0.80
C ARG A 343 9.59 6.15 -0.17
N GLY A 344 9.00 6.70 -1.24
CA GLY A 344 8.25 5.96 -2.24
C GLY A 344 9.13 4.97 -2.98
N TYR A 345 8.52 3.89 -3.47
CA TYR A 345 9.21 2.92 -4.29
C TYR A 345 9.56 3.52 -5.66
N ASP A 346 10.74 3.20 -6.19
CA ASP A 346 11.17 3.59 -7.54
C ASP A 346 11.18 5.10 -7.86
N VAL A 347 11.20 5.98 -6.84
CA VAL A 347 11.25 7.45 -7.06
C VAL A 347 12.46 7.92 -7.86
N ASP A 348 13.52 7.11 -7.92
CA ASP A 348 14.73 7.32 -8.71
C ASP A 348 14.51 7.21 -10.24
N ARG A 349 13.35 6.68 -10.67
CA ARG A 349 12.98 6.52 -12.07
C ARG A 349 12.33 7.76 -12.69
N TYR A 350 11.79 8.65 -11.86
CA TYR A 350 11.12 9.87 -12.30
C TYR A 350 12.15 10.96 -12.63
N ARG A 351 12.67 10.92 -13.85
CA ARG A 351 13.77 11.79 -14.33
C ARG A 351 13.31 12.88 -15.30
N GLN A 352 12.02 12.89 -15.64
CA GLN A 352 11.44 13.85 -16.56
C GLN A 352 10.25 14.57 -15.92
N LEU A 353 10.15 15.86 -16.19
CA LEU A 353 9.02 16.71 -15.85
C LEU A 353 8.28 17.07 -17.13
N ALA A 354 7.13 16.46 -17.35
CA ALA A 354 6.21 16.82 -18.43
C ALA A 354 5.43 18.08 -18.06
N LEU A 355 5.37 19.04 -18.98
CA LEU A 355 4.67 20.30 -18.87
C LEU A 355 3.50 20.27 -19.86
N VAL A 356 2.31 19.97 -19.34
CA VAL A 356 1.13 19.67 -20.14
C VAL A 356 0.18 20.88 -20.16
N PRO A 357 -0.13 21.46 -21.34
CA PRO A 357 -1.20 22.44 -21.45
C PRO A 357 -2.53 21.86 -20.99
N ALA A 358 -3.07 22.40 -19.91
CA ALA A 358 -4.34 21.96 -19.38
C ALA A 358 -5.09 23.12 -18.70
N PRO A 359 -6.41 23.25 -18.89
CA PRO A 359 -7.20 24.23 -18.15
C PRO A 359 -7.38 23.83 -16.68
N ALA A 360 -7.17 22.56 -16.35
CA ALA A 360 -7.13 22.06 -14.99
C ALA A 360 -6.32 20.77 -14.88
N GLN A 361 -5.68 20.55 -13.73
CA GLN A 361 -4.80 19.41 -13.48
C GLN A 361 -5.48 18.04 -13.63
N TRP A 362 -6.75 17.93 -13.22
CA TRP A 362 -7.49 16.66 -13.29
C TRP A 362 -7.77 16.22 -14.72
N LEU A 363 -7.65 17.09 -15.73
CA LEU A 363 -7.85 16.72 -17.13
C LEU A 363 -6.60 16.10 -17.77
N VAL A 364 -5.44 16.22 -17.11
CA VAL A 364 -4.14 15.87 -17.68
C VAL A 364 -4.06 14.40 -18.12
N PRO A 365 -4.50 13.39 -17.33
CA PRO A 365 -4.45 12.00 -17.79
C PRO A 365 -5.28 11.77 -19.06
N GLY A 366 -6.43 12.44 -19.18
CA GLY A 366 -7.26 12.36 -20.38
C GLY A 366 -6.68 13.10 -21.58
N LEU A 367 -6.01 14.23 -21.37
CA LEU A 367 -5.30 14.94 -22.45
C LEU A 367 -4.09 14.14 -22.96
N LEU A 368 -3.39 13.44 -22.07
CA LEU A 368 -2.32 12.52 -22.42
C LEU A 368 -2.84 11.22 -23.05
N GLN A 369 -4.13 10.93 -22.94
CA GLN A 369 -4.70 9.63 -23.27
C GLN A 369 -3.94 8.50 -22.56
N TRP A 370 -3.60 8.73 -21.29
CA TRP A 370 -2.82 7.78 -20.49
C TRP A 370 -3.66 6.51 -20.24
N SER A 371 -3.12 5.36 -20.64
CA SER A 371 -3.79 4.05 -20.62
C SER A 371 -3.32 3.13 -19.47
N GLY A 372 -2.74 3.69 -18.40
CA GLY A 372 -2.13 2.89 -17.34
C GLY A 372 -3.10 2.04 -16.51
N ALA A 373 -4.41 2.27 -16.62
CA ALA A 373 -5.46 1.49 -15.95
C ALA A 373 -6.32 0.67 -16.95
N VAL A 374 -5.75 0.31 -18.10
CA VAL A 374 -6.46 -0.32 -19.22
C VAL A 374 -7.20 -1.62 -18.84
N ASN A 375 -6.66 -2.40 -17.90
CA ASN A 375 -7.27 -3.65 -17.46
C ASN A 375 -8.60 -3.46 -16.70
N TYR A 376 -8.91 -2.23 -16.30
CA TYR A 376 -10.12 -1.87 -15.56
C TYR A 376 -11.08 -0.97 -16.35
N ASP A 377 -10.85 -0.80 -17.65
CA ASP A 377 -11.60 0.13 -18.51
C ASP A 377 -11.65 1.56 -17.94
N VAL A 378 -10.64 1.95 -17.17
CA VAL A 378 -10.48 3.32 -16.67
C VAL A 378 -9.55 4.05 -17.64
N ALA A 379 -10.11 5.00 -18.39
CA ALA A 379 -9.38 5.76 -19.38
C ALA A 379 -9.55 7.27 -19.14
N GLY A 380 -9.09 8.08 -20.10
CA GLY A 380 -8.95 9.52 -19.96
C GLY A 380 -10.14 10.27 -19.35
N LEU A 381 -11.37 9.90 -19.70
CA LEU A 381 -12.58 10.53 -19.15
C LEU A 381 -12.86 10.10 -17.71
N GLU A 382 -12.69 8.82 -17.41
CA GLU A 382 -12.91 8.21 -16.10
C GLU A 382 -11.87 8.73 -15.10
N HIS A 383 -10.59 8.81 -15.50
CA HIS A 383 -9.54 9.49 -14.74
C HIS A 383 -9.93 10.94 -14.45
N ALA A 384 -10.29 11.71 -15.48
CA ALA A 384 -10.65 13.11 -15.31
C ALA A 384 -11.86 13.31 -14.39
N THR A 385 -12.83 12.41 -14.46
CA THR A 385 -14.03 12.41 -13.63
C THR A 385 -13.67 12.23 -12.15
N MET A 386 -12.90 11.19 -11.84
CA MET A 386 -12.52 10.89 -10.45
C MET A 386 -11.56 11.93 -9.88
N LEU A 387 -10.56 12.37 -10.64
CA LEU A 387 -9.61 13.39 -10.19
C LEU A 387 -10.29 14.75 -9.97
N ARG A 388 -11.30 15.12 -10.77
CA ARG A 388 -12.10 16.34 -10.54
C ARG A 388 -12.86 16.25 -9.22
N ARG A 389 -13.52 15.11 -8.98
CA ARG A 389 -14.26 14.87 -7.74
C ARG A 389 -13.33 14.95 -6.53
N TRP A 390 -12.20 14.26 -6.56
CA TRP A 390 -11.23 14.25 -5.47
C TRP A 390 -10.53 15.59 -5.28
N PHE A 391 -10.31 16.36 -6.34
CA PHE A 391 -9.85 17.75 -6.21
C PHE A 391 -10.87 18.58 -5.41
N GLY A 392 -12.16 18.47 -5.74
CA GLY A 392 -13.21 19.20 -5.03
C GLY A 392 -13.37 18.78 -3.56
N ARG A 393 -13.11 17.52 -3.21
CA ARG A 393 -13.28 17.00 -1.85
C ARG A 393 -12.03 17.15 -0.98
N TRP A 394 -10.87 16.83 -1.54
CA TRP A 394 -9.62 16.64 -0.79
C TRP A 394 -8.43 17.43 -1.38
N ALA A 395 -8.69 18.32 -2.34
CA ALA A 395 -7.67 19.12 -3.01
C ALA A 395 -6.53 18.26 -3.57
N THR A 396 -6.88 17.12 -4.17
CA THR A 396 -5.90 16.24 -4.81
C THR A 396 -5.30 16.84 -6.06
N GLU A 397 -3.99 16.71 -6.25
CA GLU A 397 -3.23 17.23 -7.38
C GLU A 397 -2.41 16.11 -8.02
N LEU A 398 -2.47 15.96 -9.35
CA LEU A 398 -1.67 14.97 -10.08
C LEU A 398 -0.19 15.33 -10.01
N VAL A 399 0.61 14.42 -9.42
CA VAL A 399 2.06 14.59 -9.26
C VAL A 399 2.82 13.81 -10.31
N ALA A 400 2.52 12.52 -10.46
CA ALA A 400 3.34 11.62 -11.26
C ALA A 400 2.54 10.54 -11.98
N LEU A 401 3.07 10.08 -13.12
CA LEU A 401 2.59 8.94 -13.90
C LEU A 401 3.77 8.02 -14.25
N ASP A 402 3.53 6.71 -14.22
CA ASP A 402 4.41 5.67 -14.77
C ASP A 402 3.62 4.84 -15.81
N ASN A 403 4.09 3.63 -16.15
CA ASN A 403 3.38 2.66 -16.97
C ASN A 403 1.97 2.36 -16.42
N GLU A 404 1.86 2.17 -15.11
CA GLU A 404 0.64 1.64 -14.50
C GLU A 404 0.42 2.19 -13.09
N THR A 405 1.13 3.28 -12.77
CA THR A 405 1.03 3.95 -11.48
C THR A 405 0.67 5.41 -11.66
N MET A 406 -0.27 5.90 -10.85
CA MET A 406 -0.61 7.32 -10.74
C MET A 406 -0.38 7.77 -9.30
N THR A 407 0.33 8.88 -9.12
CA THR A 407 0.53 9.48 -7.80
C THR A 407 -0.14 10.85 -7.72
N LEU A 408 -0.95 11.03 -6.68
CA LEU A 408 -1.65 12.26 -6.34
C LEU A 408 -1.16 12.80 -5.00
N ARG A 409 -1.05 14.12 -4.89
CA ARG A 409 -0.87 14.82 -3.61
C ARG A 409 -2.23 15.25 -3.07
N ALA A 410 -2.60 14.88 -1.85
CA ALA A 410 -3.82 15.34 -1.20
C ALA A 410 -3.56 16.56 -0.32
N GLY A 411 -4.07 17.73 -0.71
CA GLY A 411 -3.91 18.97 0.06
C GLY A 411 -4.80 19.07 1.30
N LYS A 412 -5.93 18.33 1.32
CA LYS A 412 -6.90 18.29 2.43
C LYS A 412 -7.43 16.85 2.59
N PRO A 413 -6.60 15.89 3.01
CA PRO A 413 -7.03 14.49 3.13
C PRO A 413 -8.17 14.35 4.16
N PRO A 414 -8.95 13.24 4.10
CA PRO A 414 -9.94 12.91 5.13
C PRO A 414 -9.35 12.95 6.54
N VAL A 415 -10.08 13.55 7.49
CA VAL A 415 -9.62 13.69 8.89
C VAL A 415 -10.46 12.91 9.89
N ASP A 416 -11.65 12.47 9.51
CA ASP A 416 -12.56 11.69 10.35
C ASP A 416 -12.76 10.28 9.79
N PRO A 417 -13.05 9.27 10.65
CA PRO A 417 -13.16 7.87 10.24
C PRO A 417 -14.20 7.63 9.14
N ALA A 418 -15.36 8.28 9.22
CA ALA A 418 -16.45 8.05 8.27
C ALA A 418 -16.09 8.58 6.87
N THR A 419 -15.48 9.77 6.79
CA THR A 419 -15.00 10.33 5.52
C THR A 419 -13.80 9.55 4.98
N ALA A 420 -12.91 9.05 5.83
CA ALA A 420 -11.77 8.22 5.43
C ALA A 420 -12.25 6.89 4.82
N LEU A 421 -13.24 6.24 5.45
CA LEU A 421 -13.84 5.02 4.92
C LEU A 421 -14.55 5.27 3.58
N GLN A 422 -15.28 6.38 3.45
CA GLN A 422 -15.86 6.77 2.15
C GLN A 422 -14.78 6.96 1.09
N CYS A 423 -13.67 7.61 1.43
CA CYS A 423 -12.53 7.76 0.53
C CYS A 423 -11.93 6.41 0.13
N ALA A 424 -11.82 5.46 1.06
CA ALA A 424 -11.33 4.11 0.81
C ALA A 424 -12.22 3.34 -0.17
N VAL A 425 -13.54 3.43 -0.04
CA VAL A 425 -14.47 2.87 -1.01
C VAL A 425 -14.29 3.50 -2.39
N GLU A 426 -14.19 4.83 -2.46
CA GLU A 426 -13.96 5.51 -3.74
C GLU A 426 -12.63 5.10 -4.39
N ALA A 427 -11.56 4.97 -3.59
CA ALA A 427 -10.25 4.52 -4.02
C ALA A 427 -10.28 3.08 -4.57
N TYR A 428 -10.92 2.16 -3.84
CA TYR A 428 -11.07 0.76 -4.26
C TYR A 428 -11.86 0.63 -5.57
N LEU A 429 -12.98 1.35 -5.72
CA LEU A 429 -13.77 1.31 -6.96
C LEU A 429 -13.03 1.89 -8.17
N TYR A 430 -12.11 2.83 -7.91
CA TYR A 430 -11.23 3.44 -8.90
C TYR A 430 -10.03 2.56 -9.29
N CYS A 431 -9.43 1.90 -8.30
CA CYS A 431 -8.24 1.09 -8.47
C CYS A 431 -8.33 -0.12 -7.54
N PRO A 432 -8.99 -1.21 -7.98
CA PRO A 432 -9.20 -2.39 -7.13
C PRO A 432 -7.89 -3.03 -6.65
N ASP A 433 -6.84 -2.97 -7.47
CA ASP A 433 -5.49 -3.48 -7.15
C ASP A 433 -4.81 -2.77 -5.98
N THR A 434 -5.33 -1.62 -5.51
CA THR A 434 -4.85 -1.02 -4.25
C THR A 434 -5.04 -1.95 -3.03
N LEU A 435 -5.94 -2.94 -3.12
CA LEU A 435 -6.09 -3.99 -2.12
C LEU A 435 -5.24 -5.23 -2.39
N ASP A 436 -4.47 -5.32 -3.47
CA ASP A 436 -3.52 -6.42 -3.67
C ASP A 436 -2.14 -5.94 -3.19
N PRO A 437 -1.57 -6.48 -2.08
CA PRO A 437 -1.81 -7.80 -1.47
C PRO A 437 -2.52 -7.78 -0.10
N HIS A 438 -3.37 -6.80 0.19
CA HIS A 438 -4.13 -6.64 1.44
C HIS A 438 -5.52 -7.34 1.40
N PRO A 439 -5.65 -8.62 1.82
CA PRO A 439 -6.93 -9.35 1.79
C PRO A 439 -7.97 -8.84 2.81
N ASP A 440 -7.63 -7.85 3.61
CA ASP A 440 -8.37 -7.41 4.80
C ASP A 440 -9.49 -6.38 4.48
N GLY A 441 -9.91 -6.28 3.21
CA GLY A 441 -11.03 -5.43 2.78
C GLY A 441 -10.74 -3.93 2.78
N VAL A 442 -11.71 -3.12 2.33
CA VAL A 442 -11.50 -1.69 2.02
C VAL A 442 -11.08 -0.82 3.21
N ASP A 443 -11.39 -1.22 4.44
CA ASP A 443 -11.11 -0.45 5.66
C ASP A 443 -9.59 -0.24 5.88
N VAL A 444 -8.74 -1.15 5.39
CA VAL A 444 -7.28 -1.06 5.53
C VAL A 444 -6.65 0.06 4.70
N LEU A 445 -7.36 0.60 3.72
CA LEU A 445 -6.89 1.73 2.92
C LEU A 445 -7.00 3.06 3.68
N THR A 446 -7.77 3.10 4.77
CA THR A 446 -8.06 4.35 5.48
C THR A 446 -6.81 5.05 6.03
N PRO A 447 -5.84 4.38 6.70
CA PRO A 447 -4.66 5.07 7.22
C PRO A 447 -3.80 5.69 6.11
N TRP A 448 -3.69 5.02 4.96
CA TRP A 448 -3.00 5.52 3.76
C TRP A 448 -3.68 6.77 3.19
N LEU A 449 -5.01 6.76 3.02
CA LEU A 449 -5.76 7.87 2.43
C LEU A 449 -5.88 9.10 3.35
N THR A 450 -5.65 8.95 4.65
CA THR A 450 -5.47 10.11 5.54
C THR A 450 -4.11 10.82 5.37
N GLY A 451 -3.18 10.21 4.63
CA GLY A 451 -1.88 10.80 4.29
C GLY A 451 -1.93 11.80 3.13
N PRO A 452 -0.84 12.57 2.92
CA PRO A 452 -0.79 13.63 1.91
C PRO A 452 -0.38 13.14 0.50
N LEU A 453 -0.03 11.87 0.34
CA LEU A 453 0.40 11.28 -0.94
C LEU A 453 -0.33 9.95 -1.20
N TRP A 454 -1.04 9.87 -2.32
CA TRP A 454 -1.83 8.71 -2.73
C TRP A 454 -1.25 8.13 -4.02
N SER A 455 -0.79 6.89 -3.99
CA SER A 455 -0.30 6.17 -5.18
C SER A 455 -1.23 5.01 -5.50
N PHE A 456 -1.70 4.98 -6.75
CA PHE A 456 -2.58 3.96 -7.29
C PHE A 456 -1.80 3.16 -8.32
N TRP A 457 -1.81 1.83 -8.20
CA TRP A 457 -1.13 0.90 -9.11
C TRP A 457 -2.18 -0.05 -9.69
N TRP A 458 -2.15 -0.26 -11.00
CA TRP A 458 -2.98 -1.23 -11.72
C TRP A 458 -2.04 -2.28 -12.35
N ASP A 459 -2.40 -3.56 -12.33
CA ASP A 459 -1.69 -4.61 -13.11
C ASP A 459 -2.03 -4.52 -14.60
#